data_AF-A0A2S2QA88-F1
#
_entry.id   AF-A0A2S2QA88-F1
#
_cell.length_a   1.000
_cell.length_b   1.000
_cell.length_c   1.000
_cell.angle_alpha   90.00
_cell.angle_beta   90.00
_cell.angle_gamma   90.00
#
_symmetry.space_group_name_H-M   'P 1'
#
loop_
_entity.id
_entity.type
_entity.pdbx_description
1 polymer ?
#
loop_
_entity_poly.entity_id
_entity_poly.type
_entity_poly.pdbx_seq_one_letter_code
_entity_poly.pdbx_strand_id
1 'polypeptide(L)'
;MNDAKTFDQLPVEVISHIFLFLQFGEKKIASTVCWSWYEASIHPMFLNNEVICLKDMDNQEIQEALKVYTKSLRAFFTFKICGLGISFQNNDEDDPEILINENHWVKTVWPLLATKVFFLEFFDTVEFIDDILPALLNETQHLKALKIHNLQYSPKEELHKVKRLQLLEELTLDNLQTDNIDNDKLFGIIPKQLRKICLKSMWCSKFIIDDINKVLNYCSFYLETLELINIDVTPELMRSIASLGMKLKRFCLVIADSMYYDHEPQIIWPLFKTQWPLIDLTLRADCLTNEHLYIITNTFKNLEKLSVSSDSATCNVTKDGIDSFVTLKKLKTLYVGFGREYSAYGAFY
;
A
#
# COMPACT_ATOMS: atom_id res chain seq x y z
N MET A 1 -9.44 -9.09 -57.53
CA MET A 1 -10.13 -8.36 -56.46
C MET A 1 -9.52 -8.80 -55.13
N ASN A 2 -8.56 -8.04 -54.60
CA ASN A 2 -7.89 -8.30 -53.32
C ASN A 2 -7.99 -7.05 -52.43
N ASP A 3 -9.20 -6.57 -52.20
CA ASP A 3 -9.48 -5.34 -51.43
C ASP A 3 -10.22 -5.63 -50.12
N ALA A 4 -9.85 -6.70 -49.41
CA ALA A 4 -10.19 -6.80 -48.00
C ALA A 4 -9.07 -6.10 -47.22
N LYS A 5 -9.28 -4.84 -46.83
CA LYS A 5 -8.47 -4.19 -45.79
C LYS A 5 -8.69 -4.99 -44.50
N THR A 6 -7.88 -6.01 -44.26
CA THR A 6 -7.97 -6.80 -43.03
C THR A 6 -7.24 -6.06 -41.92
N PHE A 7 -7.90 -5.89 -40.78
CA PHE A 7 -7.33 -5.28 -39.58
C PHE A 7 -6.14 -6.09 -39.02
N ASP A 8 -5.89 -7.29 -39.55
CA ASP A 8 -4.77 -8.17 -39.21
C ASP A 8 -3.41 -7.63 -39.69
N GLN A 9 -3.40 -6.72 -40.68
CA GLN A 9 -2.19 -6.11 -41.25
C GLN A 9 -1.81 -4.77 -40.60
N LEU A 10 -2.55 -4.32 -39.57
CA LEU A 10 -2.17 -3.12 -38.85
C LEU A 10 -0.81 -3.33 -38.15
N PRO A 11 0.08 -2.31 -38.15
CA PRO A 11 1.30 -2.37 -37.36
C PRO A 11 0.99 -2.60 -35.87
N VAL A 12 1.86 -3.34 -35.18
CA VAL A 12 1.72 -3.67 -33.76
C VAL A 12 1.61 -2.40 -32.91
N GLU A 13 2.24 -1.31 -33.32
CA GLU A 13 2.17 0.00 -32.65
C GLU A 13 0.77 0.61 -32.73
N VAL A 14 0.08 0.45 -33.87
CA VAL A 14 -1.29 0.97 -34.06
C VAL A 14 -2.27 0.14 -33.25
N ILE A 15 -2.13 -1.20 -33.28
CA ILE A 15 -2.98 -2.08 -32.46
C ILE A 15 -2.72 -1.82 -30.97
N SER A 16 -1.46 -1.64 -30.56
CA SER A 16 -1.13 -1.25 -29.18
C SER A 16 -1.82 0.07 -28.82
N HIS A 17 -1.78 1.07 -29.70
CA HIS A 17 -2.48 2.32 -29.45
C HIS A 17 -4.00 2.13 -29.29
N ILE A 18 -4.63 1.25 -30.07
CA ILE A 18 -6.04 0.87 -29.89
C ILE A 18 -6.26 0.23 -28.52
N PHE A 19 -5.37 -0.69 -28.10
CA PHE A 19 -5.43 -1.34 -26.80
C PHE A 19 -5.37 -0.34 -25.64
N LEU A 20 -4.78 0.85 -25.77
CA LEU A 20 -4.82 1.87 -24.71
C LEU A 20 -6.25 2.30 -24.34
N PHE A 21 -7.21 2.19 -25.26
CA PHE A 21 -8.60 2.57 -25.06
C PHE A 21 -9.50 1.42 -24.61
N LEU A 22 -8.98 0.20 -24.60
CA LEU A 22 -9.74 -1.00 -24.22
C LEU A 22 -9.58 -1.31 -22.72
N GLN A 23 -10.66 -1.75 -22.10
CA GLN A 23 -10.63 -2.34 -20.77
C GLN A 23 -9.97 -3.72 -20.81
N PHE A 24 -9.54 -4.23 -19.65
CA PHE A 24 -8.83 -5.52 -19.56
C PHE A 24 -9.60 -6.69 -20.20
N GLY A 25 -10.92 -6.78 -19.94
CA GLY A 25 -11.77 -7.83 -20.54
C GLY A 25 -11.84 -7.73 -22.06
N GLU A 26 -11.90 -6.51 -22.60
CA GLU A 26 -11.94 -6.27 -24.04
C GLU A 26 -10.60 -6.58 -24.71
N LYS A 27 -9.47 -6.22 -24.07
CA LYS A 27 -8.12 -6.59 -24.52
C LYS A 27 -7.95 -8.09 -24.65
N LYS A 28 -8.46 -8.85 -23.67
CA LYS A 28 -8.40 -10.31 -23.67
C LYS A 28 -9.19 -10.92 -24.84
N ILE A 29 -10.35 -10.35 -25.18
CA ILE A 29 -11.13 -10.81 -26.33
C ILE A 29 -10.42 -10.42 -27.63
N ALA A 30 -9.98 -9.15 -27.73
CA ALA A 30 -9.27 -8.60 -28.87
C ALA A 30 -7.98 -9.37 -29.19
N SER A 31 -7.24 -9.84 -28.19
CA SER A 31 -6.00 -10.60 -28.39
C SER A 31 -6.21 -11.99 -29.00
N THR A 32 -7.45 -12.49 -29.05
CA THR A 32 -7.77 -13.79 -29.67
C THR A 32 -8.07 -13.70 -31.16
N VAL A 33 -8.14 -12.50 -31.72
CA VAL A 33 -8.54 -12.27 -33.13
C VAL A 33 -7.49 -12.83 -34.10
N CYS A 34 -6.22 -12.44 -33.93
CA CYS A 34 -5.11 -12.91 -34.75
C CYS A 34 -3.75 -12.68 -34.06
N TRP A 35 -2.67 -13.18 -34.67
CA TRP A 35 -1.33 -13.14 -34.09
C TRP A 35 -0.80 -11.71 -33.84
N SER A 36 -1.03 -10.77 -34.76
CA SER A 36 -0.59 -9.37 -34.59
C SER A 36 -1.30 -8.67 -33.44
N TRP A 37 -2.57 -8.99 -33.20
CA TRP A 37 -3.34 -8.50 -32.05
C TRP A 37 -2.92 -9.16 -30.74
N TYR A 38 -2.55 -10.44 -30.78
CA TYR A 38 -1.93 -11.11 -29.64
C TYR A 38 -0.59 -10.47 -29.27
N GLU A 39 0.31 -10.26 -30.24
CA GLU A 39 1.61 -9.59 -30.01
C GLU A 39 1.46 -8.19 -29.44
N ALA A 40 0.50 -7.40 -29.94
CA ALA A 40 0.19 -6.08 -29.39
C ALA A 40 -0.34 -6.16 -27.95
N SER A 41 -1.14 -7.18 -27.61
CA SER A 41 -1.67 -7.37 -26.26
C SER A 41 -0.58 -7.63 -25.22
N ILE A 42 0.53 -8.25 -25.63
CA ILE A 42 1.69 -8.54 -24.77
C ILE A 42 2.78 -7.46 -24.86
N HIS A 43 2.48 -6.30 -25.45
CA HIS A 43 3.43 -5.19 -25.52
C HIS A 43 3.84 -4.75 -24.09
N PRO A 44 5.14 -4.49 -23.81
CA PRO A 44 5.62 -4.15 -22.47
C PRO A 44 4.87 -3.00 -21.77
N MET A 45 4.34 -2.05 -22.56
CA MET A 45 3.55 -0.92 -22.04
C MET A 45 2.27 -1.34 -21.30
N PHE A 46 1.66 -2.47 -21.68
CA PHE A 46 0.48 -3.02 -21.00
C PHE A 46 0.90 -3.93 -19.86
N LEU A 47 1.84 -4.83 -20.15
CA LEU A 47 2.30 -5.81 -19.19
C LEU A 47 2.88 -5.17 -17.93
N ASN A 48 3.67 -4.10 -18.04
CA ASN A 48 4.34 -3.49 -16.89
C ASN A 48 3.37 -2.97 -15.80
N ASN A 49 2.11 -2.70 -16.14
CA ASN A 49 1.10 -2.19 -15.22
C ASN A 49 0.14 -3.28 -14.70
N GLU A 50 0.29 -4.53 -15.15
CA GLU A 50 -0.58 -5.63 -14.72
C GLU A 50 -0.15 -6.19 -13.37
N VAL A 51 -1.13 -6.33 -12.48
CA VAL A 51 -1.00 -7.04 -11.21
C VAL A 51 -1.43 -8.48 -11.43
N ILE A 52 -0.52 -9.42 -11.24
CA ILE A 52 -0.85 -10.86 -11.26
C ILE A 52 -1.44 -11.20 -9.89
N CYS A 53 -2.73 -11.50 -9.87
CA CYS A 53 -3.45 -11.87 -8.66
C CYS A 53 -3.58 -13.39 -8.57
N LEU A 54 -2.92 -13.99 -7.59
CA LEU A 54 -3.12 -15.39 -7.20
C LEU A 54 -4.16 -15.37 -6.07
N LYS A 55 -5.41 -15.71 -6.38
CA LYS A 55 -6.54 -15.60 -5.44
C LYS A 55 -7.42 -16.84 -5.50
N ASP A 56 -7.71 -17.42 -4.33
CA ASP A 56 -8.60 -18.57 -4.17
C ASP A 56 -8.18 -19.76 -5.05
N MET A 57 -6.86 -19.93 -5.25
CA MET A 57 -6.26 -21.01 -6.03
C MET A 57 -5.64 -22.05 -5.10
N ASP A 58 -5.69 -23.32 -5.50
CA ASP A 58 -4.92 -24.37 -4.84
C ASP A 58 -3.44 -24.34 -5.25
N ASN A 59 -2.61 -25.14 -4.58
CA ASN A 59 -1.16 -25.13 -4.83
C ASN A 59 -0.76 -25.62 -6.22
N GLN A 60 -1.51 -26.55 -6.81
CA GLN A 60 -1.22 -27.02 -8.17
C GLN A 60 -1.57 -25.93 -9.18
N GLU A 61 -2.74 -25.29 -9.03
CA GLU A 61 -3.18 -24.16 -9.86
C GLU A 61 -2.18 -23.00 -9.80
N ILE A 62 -1.70 -22.65 -8.59
CA ILE A 62 -0.65 -21.64 -8.42
C ILE A 62 0.61 -22.05 -9.16
N GLN A 63 1.06 -23.30 -9.00
CA GLN A 63 2.27 -23.78 -9.64
C GLN A 63 2.17 -23.73 -11.17
N GLU A 64 1.03 -24.15 -11.73
CA GLU A 64 0.76 -24.11 -13.16
C GLU A 64 0.70 -22.67 -13.69
N ALA A 65 0.00 -21.77 -12.98
CA ALA A 65 -0.06 -20.36 -13.31
C ALA A 65 1.33 -19.70 -13.30
N LEU A 66 2.12 -19.94 -12.25
CA LEU A 66 3.48 -19.40 -12.14
C LEU A 66 4.41 -19.93 -13.24
N LYS A 67 4.28 -21.20 -13.66
CA LYS A 67 5.05 -21.78 -14.79
C LYS A 67 4.77 -21.08 -16.12
N VAL A 68 3.62 -20.43 -16.30
CA VAL A 68 3.37 -19.60 -17.48
C VAL A 68 4.25 -18.35 -17.42
N TYR A 69 4.32 -17.70 -16.26
CA TYR A 69 5.09 -16.48 -16.08
C TYR A 69 6.61 -16.71 -16.12
N THR A 70 7.12 -17.90 -15.78
CA THR A 70 8.56 -18.19 -15.87
C THR A 70 9.08 -18.12 -17.30
N LYS A 71 8.21 -18.38 -18.29
CA LYS A 71 8.51 -18.29 -19.72
C LYS A 71 8.29 -16.88 -20.29
N SER A 72 7.78 -15.95 -19.48
CA SER A 72 7.47 -14.60 -19.95
C SER A 72 8.74 -13.76 -20.10
N LEU A 73 8.77 -12.97 -21.19
CA LEU A 73 9.81 -11.98 -21.46
C LEU A 73 9.62 -10.68 -20.66
N ARG A 74 8.58 -10.59 -19.82
CA ARG A 74 8.35 -9.44 -18.95
C ARG A 74 9.57 -9.21 -18.06
N ALA A 75 9.99 -7.94 -18.00
CA ALA A 75 11.17 -7.53 -17.24
C ALA A 75 10.90 -7.52 -15.73
N PHE A 76 9.70 -7.07 -15.35
CA PHE A 76 9.34 -6.86 -13.95
C PHE A 76 7.90 -7.27 -13.66
N PHE A 77 7.66 -7.95 -12.55
CA PHE A 77 6.34 -8.42 -12.13
C PHE A 77 5.85 -7.74 -10.86
N THR A 78 4.54 -7.55 -10.84
CA THR A 78 3.75 -7.09 -9.70
C THR A 78 2.83 -8.23 -9.30
N PHE A 79 3.05 -8.80 -8.11
CA PHE A 79 2.25 -9.91 -7.60
C PHE A 79 1.36 -9.47 -6.45
N LYS A 80 0.14 -10.01 -6.44
CA LYS A 80 -0.79 -9.97 -5.33
C LYS A 80 -1.18 -11.40 -4.99
N ILE A 81 -0.95 -11.82 -3.76
CA ILE A 81 -1.21 -13.16 -3.27
C ILE A 81 -2.28 -13.06 -2.19
N CYS A 82 -3.45 -13.64 -2.44
CA CYS A 82 -4.62 -13.58 -1.60
C CYS A 82 -5.18 -14.98 -1.37
N GLY A 83 -5.56 -15.34 -0.14
CA GLY A 83 -6.42 -16.50 0.12
C GLY A 83 -6.03 -17.73 -0.68
N LEU A 84 -4.83 -18.27 -0.44
CA LEU A 84 -4.49 -19.56 -1.04
C LEU A 84 -5.44 -20.59 -0.44
N GLY A 85 -6.11 -21.35 -1.30
CA GLY A 85 -7.24 -22.18 -0.92
C GLY A 85 -6.82 -23.26 0.06
N ILE A 86 -7.13 -23.07 1.35
CA ILE A 86 -7.36 -24.20 2.24
C ILE A 86 -8.82 -24.57 2.03
N SER A 87 -9.06 -25.60 1.21
CA SER A 87 -10.35 -26.27 1.25
C SER A 87 -10.48 -26.91 2.63
N PHE A 88 -11.23 -26.28 3.54
CA PHE A 88 -11.72 -26.94 4.75
C PHE A 88 -12.74 -28.01 4.35
N GLN A 89 -12.27 -29.10 3.75
CA GLN A 89 -13.02 -30.31 3.46
C GLN A 89 -12.09 -31.52 3.63
N ASN A 90 -11.86 -31.94 4.87
CA ASN A 90 -12.61 -33.06 5.49
C ASN A 90 -11.82 -33.63 6.67
N ASN A 91 -12.51 -33.69 7.80
CA ASN A 91 -12.39 -34.60 8.93
C ASN A 91 -11.16 -35.54 9.06
N ASP A 92 -10.68 -35.54 10.29
CA ASP A 92 -9.94 -36.61 11.00
C ASP A 92 -8.44 -36.72 10.72
N GLU A 93 -7.66 -36.28 11.72
CA GLU A 93 -6.23 -36.55 11.95
C GLU A 93 -5.27 -36.06 10.83
N ASP A 94 -5.16 -34.74 10.66
CA ASP A 94 -4.13 -34.16 9.77
C ASP A 94 -2.73 -34.23 10.41
N ASP A 95 -1.92 -35.13 9.87
CA ASP A 95 -0.49 -35.32 10.16
C ASP A 95 0.32 -34.09 9.70
N PRO A 96 1.09 -33.41 10.56
CA PRO A 96 1.84 -32.19 10.21
C PRO A 96 2.85 -32.36 9.06
N GLU A 97 3.26 -33.59 8.71
CA GLU A 97 4.10 -33.85 7.55
C GLU A 97 3.40 -33.64 6.19
N ILE A 98 2.06 -33.73 6.13
CA ILE A 98 1.28 -33.57 4.88
C ILE A 98 1.17 -32.09 4.50
N LEU A 99 0.98 -31.20 5.49
CA LEU A 99 0.94 -29.75 5.32
C LEU A 99 2.26 -29.18 4.77
N ILE A 100 3.41 -29.69 5.22
CA ILE A 100 4.76 -29.22 4.80
C ILE A 100 4.98 -29.34 3.27
N ASN A 101 4.24 -30.22 2.59
CA ASN A 101 4.39 -30.45 1.16
C ASN A 101 3.49 -29.57 0.27
N GLU A 102 2.56 -28.81 0.86
CA GLU A 102 1.55 -28.07 0.10
C GLU A 102 2.14 -26.85 -0.63
N ASN A 103 3.11 -26.15 -0.04
CA ASN A 103 3.67 -24.91 -0.64
C ASN A 103 4.93 -25.13 -1.50
N HIS A 104 5.09 -26.32 -2.09
CA HIS A 104 6.27 -26.69 -2.88
C HIS A 104 6.60 -25.70 -4.02
N TRP A 105 5.59 -25.00 -4.56
CA TRP A 105 5.80 -23.99 -5.61
C TRP A 105 6.67 -22.81 -5.16
N VAL A 106 6.65 -22.44 -3.88
CA VAL A 106 7.48 -21.35 -3.31
C VAL A 106 8.96 -21.72 -3.38
N LYS A 107 9.28 -23.01 -3.19
CA LYS A 107 10.65 -23.52 -3.20
C LYS A 107 11.12 -23.94 -4.61
N THR A 108 10.21 -24.05 -5.57
CA THR A 108 10.53 -24.57 -6.92
C THR A 108 10.29 -23.62 -8.07
N VAL A 109 9.13 -22.98 -8.14
CA VAL A 109 8.76 -22.12 -9.28
C VAL A 109 9.04 -20.65 -8.97
N TRP A 110 8.76 -20.21 -7.73
CA TRP A 110 8.98 -18.82 -7.33
C TRP A 110 10.43 -18.33 -7.52
N PRO A 111 11.50 -19.09 -7.20
CA PRO A 111 12.88 -18.62 -7.37
C PRO A 111 13.22 -18.28 -8.83
N LEU A 112 12.53 -18.91 -9.78
CA LEU A 112 12.68 -18.63 -11.22
C LEU A 112 12.09 -17.27 -11.62
N LEU A 113 11.22 -16.71 -10.80
CA LEU A 113 10.54 -15.42 -11.00
C LEU A 113 11.06 -14.32 -10.09
N ALA A 114 11.53 -14.66 -8.89
CA ALA A 114 11.73 -13.73 -7.79
C ALA A 114 12.68 -12.56 -8.13
N THR A 115 13.68 -12.79 -8.97
CA THR A 115 14.60 -11.73 -9.44
C THR A 115 13.91 -10.63 -10.26
N LYS A 116 12.75 -10.93 -10.85
CA LYS A 116 11.93 -10.00 -11.63
C LYS A 116 10.77 -9.41 -10.81
N VAL A 117 10.54 -9.85 -9.57
CA VAL A 117 9.43 -9.33 -8.76
C VAL A 117 9.88 -8.06 -8.02
N PHE A 118 9.25 -6.93 -8.34
CA PHE A 118 9.57 -5.62 -7.73
C PHE A 118 8.47 -5.13 -6.78
N PHE A 119 7.27 -5.67 -6.90
CA PHE A 119 6.14 -5.37 -6.02
C PHE A 119 5.47 -6.67 -5.59
N LEU A 120 5.22 -6.79 -4.29
CA LEU A 120 4.52 -7.91 -3.67
C LEU A 120 3.47 -7.37 -2.69
N GLU A 121 2.23 -7.77 -2.89
CA GLU A 121 1.14 -7.56 -1.94
C GLU A 121 0.67 -8.93 -1.44
N PHE A 122 0.80 -9.16 -0.14
CA PHE A 122 0.54 -10.43 0.50
C PHE A 122 -0.58 -10.28 1.52
N PHE A 123 -1.59 -11.14 1.45
CA PHE A 123 -2.68 -11.20 2.42
C PHE A 123 -2.56 -12.47 3.25
N ASP A 124 -2.32 -12.28 4.54
CA ASP A 124 -2.25 -13.34 5.54
C ASP A 124 -3.68 -13.64 6.06
N THR A 125 -4.45 -14.43 5.29
CA THR A 125 -5.90 -14.63 5.52
C THR A 125 -6.28 -15.87 6.31
N VAL A 126 -5.34 -16.79 6.57
CA VAL A 126 -5.50 -18.01 7.37
C VAL A 126 -4.16 -18.30 8.07
N GLU A 127 -4.11 -19.16 9.09
CA GLU A 127 -2.88 -19.84 9.55
C GLU A 127 -2.20 -20.52 8.35
N PHE A 128 -1.41 -19.75 7.62
CA PHE A 128 -0.47 -20.30 6.65
C PHE A 128 0.54 -21.14 7.41
N ILE A 129 0.97 -22.23 6.79
CA ILE A 129 2.21 -22.89 7.21
C ILE A 129 3.32 -21.83 7.21
N ASP A 130 3.96 -21.74 8.36
CA ASP A 130 4.82 -20.69 8.89
C ASP A 130 5.93 -20.15 7.97
N ASP A 131 6.21 -20.80 6.84
CA ASP A 131 7.37 -20.56 6.00
C ASP A 131 7.12 -19.82 4.67
N ILE A 132 5.88 -19.60 4.23
CA ILE A 132 5.60 -19.02 2.90
C ILE A 132 6.14 -17.59 2.77
N LEU A 133 5.66 -16.66 3.61
CA LEU A 133 6.07 -15.25 3.51
C LEU A 133 7.59 -15.12 3.67
N PRO A 134 8.23 -15.74 4.69
CA PRO A 134 9.68 -15.74 4.79
C PRO A 134 10.40 -16.31 3.56
N ALA A 135 9.94 -17.43 2.99
CA ALA A 135 10.54 -18.04 1.81
C ALA A 135 10.39 -17.16 0.56
N LEU A 136 9.21 -16.57 0.34
CA LEU A 136 8.98 -15.61 -0.75
C LEU A 136 9.93 -14.42 -0.64
N LEU A 137 10.04 -13.80 0.54
CA LEU A 137 10.89 -12.63 0.75
C LEU A 137 12.37 -12.95 0.60
N ASN A 138 12.82 -14.13 1.05
CA ASN A 138 14.22 -14.55 0.93
C ASN A 138 14.69 -14.67 -0.52
N GLU A 139 13.82 -15.12 -1.43
CA GLU A 139 14.13 -15.22 -2.85
C GLU A 139 13.96 -13.88 -3.59
N THR A 140 13.17 -12.95 -3.03
CA THR A 140 12.76 -11.70 -3.72
C THR A 140 13.62 -10.49 -3.33
N GLN A 141 14.93 -10.58 -3.54
CA GLN A 141 15.88 -9.53 -3.13
C GLN A 141 15.78 -8.22 -3.95
N HIS A 142 15.09 -8.24 -5.10
CA HIS A 142 14.87 -7.06 -5.95
C HIS A 142 13.58 -6.29 -5.62
N LEU A 143 12.91 -6.64 -4.53
CA LEU A 143 11.66 -6.04 -4.12
C LEU A 143 11.84 -4.55 -3.78
N LYS A 144 11.06 -3.70 -4.44
CA LYS A 144 10.99 -2.25 -4.18
C LYS A 144 9.79 -1.85 -3.35
N ALA A 145 8.69 -2.59 -3.45
CA ALA A 145 7.47 -2.29 -2.73
C ALA A 145 6.86 -3.57 -2.13
N LEU A 146 6.57 -3.53 -0.83
CA LEU A 146 5.98 -4.63 -0.09
C LEU A 146 4.73 -4.14 0.61
N LYS A 147 3.62 -4.87 0.44
CA LYS A 147 2.42 -4.69 1.24
C LYS A 147 2.07 -6.00 1.92
N ILE A 148 1.84 -5.93 3.22
CA ILE A 148 1.43 -7.07 4.03
C ILE A 148 0.12 -6.71 4.71
N HIS A 149 -0.89 -7.53 4.50
CA HIS A 149 -2.19 -7.41 5.13
C HIS A 149 -2.39 -8.55 6.13
N ASN A 150 -2.96 -8.24 7.29
CA ASN A 150 -3.38 -9.17 8.33
C ASN A 150 -2.24 -10.05 8.87
N LEU A 151 -1.05 -9.50 9.14
CA LEU A 151 0.06 -10.24 9.76
C LEU A 151 -0.30 -10.61 11.21
N GLN A 152 -1.17 -11.58 11.37
CA GLN A 152 -1.73 -12.09 12.61
C GLN A 152 -1.28 -13.54 12.80
N TYR A 153 -1.12 -14.29 11.70
CA TYR A 153 -0.92 -15.73 11.73
C TYR A 153 0.53 -16.15 11.44
N SER A 154 1.39 -15.27 10.94
CA SER A 154 2.82 -15.59 10.81
C SER A 154 3.46 -15.75 12.20
N PRO A 155 3.98 -16.94 12.56
CA PRO A 155 4.56 -17.12 13.88
C PRO A 155 5.85 -16.33 14.03
N LYS A 156 6.10 -15.98 15.28
CA LYS A 156 7.18 -15.11 15.73
C LYS A 156 8.58 -15.58 15.31
N GLU A 157 8.73 -16.84 14.89
CA GLU A 157 10.01 -17.54 14.73
C GLU A 157 10.53 -17.68 13.29
N GLU A 158 9.79 -17.30 12.25
CA GLU A 158 10.30 -17.51 10.87
C GLU A 158 10.69 -16.21 10.15
N LEU A 159 10.09 -15.07 10.51
CA LEU A 159 10.42 -13.78 9.92
C LEU A 159 11.88 -13.35 10.18
N HIS A 160 12.51 -13.81 11.26
CA HIS A 160 13.91 -13.49 11.55
C HIS A 160 14.91 -14.16 10.62
N LYS A 161 14.47 -15.18 9.88
CA LYS A 161 15.29 -15.85 8.87
C LYS A 161 15.28 -15.10 7.54
N VAL A 162 14.47 -14.06 7.41
CA VAL A 162 14.38 -13.26 6.19
C VAL A 162 15.57 -12.31 6.11
N LYS A 163 16.33 -12.44 5.02
CA LYS A 163 17.39 -11.49 4.70
C LYS A 163 16.81 -10.11 4.46
N ARG A 164 17.53 -9.10 4.92
CA ARG A 164 17.18 -7.71 4.70
C ARG A 164 16.98 -7.37 3.23
N LEU A 165 15.84 -6.77 2.92
CA LEU A 165 15.44 -6.35 1.58
C LEU A 165 16.11 -5.01 1.22
N GLN A 166 17.36 -5.06 0.77
CA GLN A 166 18.21 -3.87 0.56
C GLN A 166 17.64 -2.84 -0.42
N LEU A 167 16.81 -3.28 -1.38
CA LEU A 167 16.23 -2.42 -2.41
C LEU A 167 14.81 -1.94 -2.10
N LEU A 168 14.27 -2.28 -0.93
CA LEU A 168 12.91 -1.91 -0.55
C LEU A 168 12.79 -0.39 -0.35
N GLU A 169 11.91 0.24 -1.10
CA GLU A 169 11.63 1.68 -1.07
C GLU A 169 10.28 1.98 -0.39
N GLU A 170 9.30 1.09 -0.52
CA GLU A 170 7.95 1.25 0.03
C GLU A 170 7.50 0.07 0.87
N LEU A 171 6.94 0.35 2.06
CA LEU A 171 6.33 -0.65 2.93
C LEU A 171 4.91 -0.22 3.30
N THR A 172 3.94 -1.13 3.10
CA THR A 172 2.59 -1.00 3.66
C THR A 172 2.31 -2.15 4.60
N LEU A 173 1.80 -1.84 5.79
CA LEU A 173 1.37 -2.81 6.78
C LEU A 173 -0.07 -2.50 7.14
N ASP A 174 -0.94 -3.47 7.01
CA ASP A 174 -2.38 -3.32 7.23
C ASP A 174 -2.87 -4.38 8.22
N ASN A 175 -3.64 -3.94 9.22
CA ASN A 175 -4.23 -4.79 10.25
C ASN A 175 -3.21 -5.66 11.00
N LEU A 176 -2.12 -5.03 11.47
CA LEU A 176 -1.13 -5.69 12.34
C LEU A 176 -1.70 -5.87 13.75
N GLN A 177 -1.55 -7.08 14.31
CA GLN A 177 -1.69 -7.30 15.75
C GLN A 177 -0.35 -7.13 16.47
N THR A 178 -0.41 -6.73 17.74
CA THR A 178 0.75 -6.52 18.63
C THR A 178 1.61 -7.79 18.68
N ASP A 179 2.94 -7.63 18.68
CA ASP A 179 4.02 -8.64 18.84
C ASP A 179 4.88 -8.91 17.60
N ASN A 180 4.62 -8.29 16.45
CA ASN A 180 5.28 -8.64 15.18
C ASN A 180 6.44 -7.72 14.73
N ILE A 181 6.85 -6.75 15.55
CA ILE A 181 7.86 -5.74 15.18
C ILE A 181 9.01 -5.72 16.22
N ASP A 182 9.79 -6.79 16.29
CA ASP A 182 11.08 -6.77 17.01
C ASP A 182 12.26 -6.56 16.02
N ASN A 183 13.44 -6.24 16.56
CA ASN A 183 14.73 -6.16 15.89
C ASN A 183 15.00 -7.39 15.01
N ASP A 184 14.57 -8.55 15.47
CA ASP A 184 14.73 -9.81 14.76
C ASP A 184 13.62 -10.06 13.74
N LYS A 185 12.54 -9.28 13.68
CA LYS A 185 11.42 -9.50 12.74
C LYS A 185 11.42 -8.45 11.63
N LEU A 186 10.38 -7.62 11.57
CA LEU A 186 10.20 -6.61 10.54
C LEU A 186 11.40 -5.65 10.45
N PHE A 187 12.00 -5.30 11.59
CA PHE A 187 13.17 -4.42 11.63
C PHE A 187 14.43 -5.05 11.02
N GLY A 188 14.58 -6.37 11.12
CA GLY A 188 15.62 -7.14 10.45
C GLY A 188 15.47 -7.09 8.93
N ILE A 189 14.22 -7.11 8.46
CA ILE A 189 13.84 -7.18 7.05
C ILE A 189 13.97 -5.83 6.33
N ILE A 190 13.61 -4.73 6.98
CA ILE A 190 13.54 -3.41 6.32
C ILE A 190 14.92 -2.73 6.19
N PRO A 191 15.17 -2.00 5.10
CA PRO A 191 16.37 -1.19 4.95
C PRO A 191 16.21 0.20 5.60
N LYS A 192 17.35 0.86 5.88
CA LYS A 192 17.34 2.25 6.38
C LYS A 192 16.85 3.25 5.32
N GLN A 193 17.04 2.91 4.04
CA GLN A 193 16.77 3.76 2.89
C GLN A 193 15.29 3.80 2.49
N LEU A 194 14.40 3.23 3.31
CA LEU A 194 12.98 3.19 3.04
C LEU A 194 12.42 4.62 2.89
N ARG A 195 11.71 4.87 1.79
CA ARG A 195 11.21 6.19 1.40
C ARG A 195 9.75 6.40 1.78
N LYS A 196 8.97 5.31 1.85
CA LYS A 196 7.55 5.34 2.19
C LYS A 196 7.17 4.27 3.20
N ILE A 197 6.44 4.68 4.23
CA ILE A 197 5.75 3.80 5.17
C ILE A 197 4.26 4.14 5.15
N CYS A 198 3.43 3.12 5.04
CA CYS A 198 1.98 3.21 5.17
C CYS A 198 1.52 2.20 6.23
N LEU A 199 0.95 2.69 7.31
CA LEU A 199 0.38 1.87 8.37
C LEU A 199 -1.14 2.02 8.29
N LYS A 200 -1.87 0.89 8.32
CA LYS A 200 -3.31 0.87 8.15
C LYS A 200 -4.01 -0.02 9.19
N SER A 201 -5.20 0.41 9.61
CA SER A 201 -6.14 -0.41 10.39
C SER A 201 -5.52 -0.99 11.67
N MET A 202 -4.74 -0.19 12.41
CA MET A 202 -4.01 -0.65 13.60
C MET A 202 -4.65 -0.09 14.88
N TRP A 203 -4.89 -0.97 15.85
CA TRP A 203 -5.28 -0.57 17.21
C TRP A 203 -4.02 -0.36 18.05
N CYS A 204 -3.70 0.89 18.42
CA CYS A 204 -2.48 1.19 19.15
C CYS A 204 -2.57 0.77 20.60
N SER A 205 -1.92 -0.35 20.94
CA SER A 205 -1.46 -0.58 22.30
C SER A 205 -0.14 0.16 22.54
N LYS A 206 0.26 0.30 23.82
CA LYS A 206 1.56 0.87 24.18
C LYS A 206 2.73 0.15 23.48
N PHE A 207 2.63 -1.16 23.30
CA PHE A 207 3.66 -1.96 22.62
C PHE A 207 3.77 -1.62 21.13
N ILE A 208 2.64 -1.44 20.44
CA ILE A 208 2.63 -1.01 19.02
C ILE A 208 3.26 0.37 18.85
N ILE A 209 3.01 1.29 19.79
CA ILE A 209 3.59 2.65 19.74
C ILE A 209 5.12 2.58 19.79
N ASP A 210 5.67 1.82 20.73
CA ASP A 210 7.13 1.67 20.88
C ASP A 210 7.76 1.07 19.62
N ASP A 211 7.11 0.08 19.03
CA ASP A 211 7.60 -0.60 17.84
C ASP A 211 7.51 0.27 16.57
N ILE A 212 6.40 0.99 16.38
CA ILE A 212 6.27 1.99 15.31
C ILE A 212 7.37 3.05 15.48
N ASN A 213 7.61 3.53 16.69
CA ASN A 213 8.63 4.52 16.96
C ASN A 213 10.03 4.01 16.62
N LYS A 214 10.37 2.75 16.95
CA LYS A 214 11.64 2.13 16.55
C LYS A 214 11.80 2.10 15.02
N VAL A 215 10.78 1.63 14.31
CA VAL A 215 10.78 1.54 12.84
C VAL A 215 10.95 2.92 12.22
N LEU A 216 10.13 3.90 12.63
CA LEU A 216 10.19 5.26 12.10
C LEU A 216 11.51 5.94 12.41
N ASN A 217 12.05 5.76 13.62
CA ASN A 217 13.36 6.31 13.97
C ASN A 217 14.47 5.74 13.08
N TYR A 218 14.41 4.45 12.76
CA TYR A 218 15.40 3.76 11.96
C TYR A 218 15.51 4.24 10.51
N CYS A 219 14.37 4.51 9.87
CA CYS A 219 14.31 5.02 8.50
C CYS A 219 14.14 6.53 8.41
N SER A 220 14.06 7.24 9.55
CA SER A 220 13.69 8.66 9.65
C SER A 220 14.43 9.58 8.68
N PHE A 221 15.72 9.34 8.45
CA PHE A 221 16.56 10.18 7.59
C PHE A 221 16.16 10.14 6.10
N TYR A 222 15.69 8.99 5.61
CA TYR A 222 15.35 8.77 4.19
C TYR A 222 13.84 8.80 3.93
N LEU A 223 13.02 8.74 4.98
CA LEU A 223 11.58 8.71 4.86
C LEU A 223 11.06 10.03 4.27
N GLU A 224 10.37 9.92 3.12
CA GLU A 224 9.74 11.04 2.42
C GLU A 224 8.22 11.03 2.57
N THR A 225 7.62 9.86 2.80
CA THR A 225 6.18 9.67 2.92
C THR A 225 5.83 8.84 4.14
N LEU A 226 4.94 9.35 4.98
CA LEU A 226 4.34 8.62 6.09
C LEU A 226 2.81 8.70 6.00
N GLU A 227 2.16 7.55 6.01
CA GLU A 227 0.70 7.44 5.98
C GLU A 227 0.23 6.62 7.19
N LEU A 228 -0.67 7.19 7.97
CA LEU A 228 -1.30 6.61 9.15
C LEU A 228 -2.80 6.59 8.89
N ILE A 229 -3.37 5.45 8.52
CA ILE A 229 -4.75 5.36 8.04
C ILE A 229 -5.58 4.43 8.90
N ASN A 230 -6.69 4.93 9.45
CA ASN A 230 -7.54 4.20 10.39
C ASN A 230 -6.72 3.59 11.54
N ILE A 231 -5.77 4.37 12.07
CA ILE A 231 -4.97 3.99 13.23
C ILE A 231 -5.59 4.66 14.44
N ASP A 232 -5.65 3.94 15.56
CA ASP A 232 -5.92 4.57 16.85
C ASP A 232 -4.70 5.38 17.27
N VAL A 233 -4.77 6.70 17.15
CA VAL A 233 -3.62 7.56 17.41
C VAL A 233 -3.69 8.03 18.86
N THR A 234 -2.54 8.09 19.54
CA THR A 234 -2.42 8.69 20.87
C THR A 234 -1.58 9.97 20.84
N PRO A 235 -1.76 10.91 21.80
CA PRO A 235 -0.89 12.08 21.92
C PRO A 235 0.58 11.73 22.16
N GLU A 236 0.87 10.56 22.73
CA GLU A 236 2.23 10.05 22.91
C GLU A 236 2.85 9.68 21.56
N LEU A 237 2.16 8.87 20.75
CA LEU A 237 2.61 8.49 19.42
C LEU A 237 2.89 9.74 18.56
N MET A 238 1.96 10.70 18.53
CA MET A 238 2.14 11.92 17.74
C MET A 238 3.32 12.78 18.21
N ARG A 239 3.56 12.87 19.53
CA ARG A 239 4.76 13.54 20.06
C ARG A 239 6.03 12.84 19.63
N SER A 240 6.07 11.51 19.69
CA SER A 240 7.21 10.73 19.25
C SER A 240 7.48 10.95 17.76
N ILE A 241 6.47 10.79 16.90
CA ILE A 241 6.59 11.03 15.45
C ILE A 241 7.08 12.46 15.16
N ALA A 242 6.50 13.47 15.80
CA ALA A 242 6.87 14.87 15.59
C ALA A 242 8.30 15.20 16.05
N SER A 243 8.83 14.44 17.02
CA SER A 243 10.19 14.61 17.54
C SER A 243 11.27 13.98 16.65
N LEU A 244 10.88 13.08 15.73
CA LEU A 244 11.82 12.46 14.81
C LEU A 244 12.30 13.47 13.78
N GLY A 245 13.61 13.46 13.50
CA GLY A 245 14.27 14.33 12.51
C GLY A 245 13.95 14.01 11.04
N MET A 246 12.70 13.66 10.75
CA MET A 246 12.23 13.31 9.41
C MET A 246 12.15 14.55 8.50
N LYS A 247 12.25 14.33 7.18
CA LYS A 247 12.05 15.36 6.14
C LYS A 247 10.93 14.97 5.20
N LEU A 248 9.75 14.74 5.77
CA LEU A 248 8.58 14.29 5.01
C LEU A 248 8.18 15.34 3.96
N LYS A 249 7.91 14.85 2.75
CA LYS A 249 7.25 15.59 1.66
C LYS A 249 5.75 15.33 1.64
N ARG A 250 5.34 14.13 2.09
CA ARG A 250 3.94 13.72 2.19
C ARG A 250 3.63 13.16 3.56
N PHE A 251 2.54 13.65 4.15
CA PHE A 251 2.00 13.14 5.40
C PHE A 251 0.49 12.91 5.25
N CYS A 252 0.04 11.72 5.60
CA CYS A 252 -1.38 11.37 5.61
C CYS A 252 -1.75 10.85 7.01
N LEU A 253 -2.78 11.45 7.59
CA LEU A 253 -3.39 11.02 8.85
C LEU A 253 -4.89 10.87 8.64
N VAL A 254 -5.39 9.66 8.80
CA VAL A 254 -6.81 9.35 8.86
C VAL A 254 -7.05 8.65 10.19
N ILE A 255 -7.74 9.33 11.11
CA ILE A 255 -8.07 8.78 12.42
C ILE A 255 -9.26 7.82 12.26
N ALA A 256 -9.22 6.67 12.93
CA ALA A 256 -10.32 5.70 12.90
C ALA A 256 -11.60 6.26 13.54
N ASP A 257 -12.76 5.77 13.08
CA ASP A 257 -14.09 6.23 13.52
C ASP A 257 -14.28 6.01 15.04
N SER A 258 -14.70 7.08 15.71
CA SER A 258 -14.46 7.35 17.12
C SER A 258 -15.54 6.78 18.05
N MET A 259 -15.84 5.48 17.95
CA MET A 259 -16.81 4.90 18.90
C MET A 259 -16.29 4.88 20.36
N TYR A 260 -14.99 5.11 20.58
CA TYR A 260 -14.36 4.91 21.90
C TYR A 260 -13.54 6.08 22.46
N TYR A 261 -13.37 7.18 21.71
CA TYR A 261 -12.53 8.28 22.15
C TYR A 261 -13.21 9.61 21.85
N ASP A 262 -13.53 10.35 22.91
CA ASP A 262 -13.68 11.81 22.85
C ASP A 262 -12.33 12.35 22.35
N HIS A 263 -12.12 12.38 21.03
CA HIS A 263 -10.82 12.72 20.46
C HIS A 263 -10.48 14.16 20.81
N GLU A 264 -9.51 14.32 21.71
CA GLU A 264 -9.00 15.63 22.05
C GLU A 264 -8.45 16.30 20.78
N PRO A 265 -8.86 17.54 20.47
CA PRO A 265 -8.23 18.41 19.46
C PRO A 265 -6.70 18.41 19.54
N GLN A 266 -6.18 18.13 20.73
CA GLN A 266 -4.77 18.21 21.04
C GLN A 266 -3.89 17.16 20.38
N ILE A 267 -4.47 16.09 19.86
CA ILE A 267 -3.70 14.98 19.31
C ILE A 267 -2.85 15.35 18.10
N ILE A 268 -3.34 16.31 17.29
CA ILE A 268 -2.63 16.77 16.09
C ILE A 268 -1.69 17.96 16.37
N TRP A 269 -1.74 18.59 17.54
CA TRP A 269 -0.85 19.71 17.88
C TRP A 269 0.64 19.43 17.68
N PRO A 270 1.17 18.24 18.03
CA PRO A 270 2.58 17.92 17.80
C PRO A 270 3.00 18.04 16.33
N LEU A 271 2.11 17.71 15.38
CA LEU A 271 2.38 17.81 13.95
C LEU A 271 2.79 19.22 13.54
N PHE A 272 2.14 20.23 14.11
CA PHE A 272 2.36 21.63 13.74
C PHE A 272 3.64 22.23 14.30
N LYS A 273 4.34 21.51 15.19
CA LYS A 273 5.67 21.88 15.69
C LYS A 273 6.80 21.36 14.78
N THR A 274 6.47 20.55 13.79
CA THR A 274 7.44 19.97 12.87
C THR A 274 7.94 21.01 11.85
N GLN A 275 9.14 20.79 11.32
CA GLN A 275 9.72 21.58 10.24
C GLN A 275 9.76 20.79 8.93
N TRP A 276 8.79 19.89 8.73
CA TRP A 276 8.77 19.03 7.56
C TRP A 276 8.50 19.86 6.29
N PRO A 277 9.26 19.63 5.20
CA PRO A 277 9.06 20.30 3.93
C PRO A 277 7.85 19.72 3.17
N LEU A 278 6.67 19.70 3.81
CA LEU A 278 5.47 19.10 3.25
C LEU A 278 5.02 19.82 1.96
N ILE A 279 4.71 19.00 0.96
CA ILE A 279 4.11 19.36 -0.33
C ILE A 279 2.70 18.76 -0.42
N ASP A 280 2.46 17.61 0.24
CA ASP A 280 1.20 16.89 0.24
C ASP A 280 0.78 16.58 1.69
N LEU A 281 -0.36 17.12 2.12
CA LEU A 281 -0.92 16.90 3.44
C LEU A 281 -2.36 16.41 3.34
N THR A 282 -2.64 15.26 3.93
CA THR A 282 -4.00 14.73 4.10
C THR A 282 -4.30 14.56 5.58
N LEU A 283 -5.35 15.21 6.07
CA LEU A 283 -5.83 15.12 7.44
C LEU A 283 -7.33 14.81 7.42
N ARG A 284 -7.70 13.60 7.85
CA ARG A 284 -9.09 13.23 8.15
C ARG A 284 -9.21 12.95 9.64
N ALA A 285 -9.81 13.89 10.35
CA ALA A 285 -9.91 13.84 11.80
C ALA A 285 -11.11 14.67 12.29
N ASP A 286 -11.90 14.10 13.18
CA ASP A 286 -13.10 14.76 13.69
C ASP A 286 -12.84 15.90 14.66
N CYS A 287 -11.63 15.94 15.21
CA CYS A 287 -11.18 16.98 16.14
C CYS A 287 -10.65 18.25 15.44
N LEU A 288 -10.82 18.37 14.11
CA LEU A 288 -10.38 19.54 13.35
C LEU A 288 -11.22 20.79 13.68
N THR A 289 -10.54 21.93 13.80
CA THR A 289 -11.12 23.23 14.15
C THR A 289 -10.53 24.30 13.24
N ASN A 290 -11.15 25.49 13.21
CA ASN A 290 -10.59 26.64 12.48
C ASN A 290 -9.14 26.96 12.91
N GLU A 291 -8.83 26.85 14.20
CA GLU A 291 -7.49 27.10 14.73
C GLU A 291 -6.46 26.16 14.10
N HIS A 292 -6.80 24.88 13.96
CA HIS A 292 -5.96 23.91 13.26
C HIS A 292 -5.71 24.32 11.79
N LEU A 293 -6.75 24.80 11.09
CA LEU A 293 -6.62 25.22 9.68
C LEU A 293 -5.71 26.44 9.53
N TYR A 294 -5.85 27.44 10.41
CA TYR A 294 -4.95 28.59 10.46
C TYR A 294 -3.51 28.21 10.76
N ILE A 295 -3.30 27.18 11.58
CA ILE A 295 -1.94 26.73 11.91
C ILE A 295 -1.33 25.93 10.76
N ILE A 296 -2.12 25.09 10.08
CA ILE A 296 -1.68 24.39 8.86
C ILE A 296 -1.16 25.39 7.82
N THR A 297 -1.93 26.46 7.56
CA THR A 297 -1.58 27.46 6.56
C THR A 297 -0.34 28.27 6.91
N ASN A 298 -0.15 28.55 8.20
CA ASN A 298 1.03 29.25 8.69
C ASN A 298 2.30 28.39 8.73
N THR A 299 2.16 27.10 9.09
CA THR A 299 3.29 26.18 9.24
C THR A 299 3.76 25.63 7.89
N PHE A 300 2.84 25.13 7.05
CA PHE A 300 3.18 24.39 5.83
C PHE A 300 2.97 25.23 4.56
N LYS A 301 3.77 26.29 4.42
CA LYS A 301 3.64 27.26 3.32
C LYS A 301 3.93 26.72 1.91
N ASN A 302 4.52 25.52 1.82
CA ASN A 302 4.93 24.91 0.56
C ASN A 302 3.93 23.86 0.02
N LEU A 303 2.77 23.71 0.66
CA LEU A 303 1.77 22.75 0.23
C LEU A 303 1.31 23.01 -1.21
N GLU A 304 1.34 21.95 -2.02
CA GLU A 304 0.74 21.88 -3.35
C GLU A 304 -0.55 21.07 -3.33
N LYS A 305 -0.69 20.12 -2.40
CA LYS A 305 -1.89 19.32 -2.19
C LYS A 305 -2.30 19.36 -0.73
N LEU A 306 -3.56 19.67 -0.49
CA LEU A 306 -4.17 19.69 0.82
C LEU A 306 -5.52 18.99 0.77
N SER A 307 -5.69 17.97 1.61
CA SER A 307 -6.97 17.30 1.82
C SER A 307 -7.31 17.36 3.29
N VAL A 308 -8.42 18.01 3.64
CA VAL A 308 -8.87 18.14 5.02
C VAL A 308 -10.33 17.72 5.12
N SER A 309 -10.63 16.77 6.00
CA SER A 309 -12.00 16.28 6.14
C SER A 309 -12.34 15.82 7.55
N SER A 310 -13.62 15.80 7.89
CA SER A 310 -14.18 15.21 9.09
C SER A 310 -15.53 14.59 8.75
N ASP A 311 -15.78 13.40 9.31
CA ASP A 311 -17.04 12.69 9.18
C ASP A 311 -18.03 13.09 10.30
N SER A 312 -17.54 13.78 11.33
CA SER A 312 -18.36 14.28 12.43
C SER A 312 -19.32 15.40 12.03
N ALA A 313 -20.60 15.21 12.36
CA ALA A 313 -21.64 16.23 12.30
C ALA A 313 -21.40 17.42 13.25
N THR A 314 -20.53 17.24 14.26
CA THR A 314 -20.16 18.25 15.25
C THR A 314 -18.89 19.02 14.89
N CYS A 315 -18.31 18.79 13.70
CA CYS A 315 -17.17 19.55 13.22
C CYS A 315 -17.47 21.06 13.18
N ASN A 316 -16.64 21.85 13.87
CA ASN A 316 -16.81 23.30 14.03
C ASN A 316 -15.89 24.10 13.09
N VAL A 317 -15.68 23.60 11.86
CA VAL A 317 -14.98 24.35 10.82
C VAL A 317 -15.97 25.28 10.12
N THR A 318 -15.67 26.57 10.14
CA THR A 318 -16.45 27.61 9.46
C THR A 318 -15.81 27.98 8.12
N LYS A 319 -16.56 28.72 7.31
CA LYS A 319 -16.05 29.30 6.06
C LYS A 319 -14.75 30.08 6.29
N ASP A 320 -14.65 30.87 7.35
CA ASP A 320 -13.44 31.65 7.65
C ASP A 320 -12.19 30.77 7.82
N GLY A 321 -12.35 29.58 8.42
CA GLY A 321 -11.28 28.61 8.54
C GLY A 321 -10.83 28.06 7.18
N ILE A 322 -11.77 27.83 6.27
CA ILE A 322 -11.49 27.38 4.90
C ILE A 322 -10.85 28.51 4.07
N ASP A 323 -11.34 29.73 4.21
CA ASP A 323 -10.82 30.92 3.50
C ASP A 323 -9.35 31.20 3.90
N SER A 324 -8.89 30.70 5.05
CA SER A 324 -7.48 30.76 5.42
C SER A 324 -6.54 30.07 4.41
N PHE A 325 -7.03 29.06 3.68
CA PHE A 325 -6.23 28.33 2.67
C PHE A 325 -5.83 29.18 1.47
N VAL A 326 -6.49 30.33 1.23
CA VAL A 326 -6.10 31.30 0.19
C VAL A 326 -4.66 31.80 0.39
N THR A 327 -4.13 31.73 1.62
CA THR A 327 -2.75 32.10 1.92
C THR A 327 -1.71 31.12 1.33
N LEU A 328 -2.10 29.89 0.96
CA LEU A 328 -1.25 28.86 0.39
C LEU A 328 -1.04 29.08 -1.12
N LYS A 329 -0.12 29.98 -1.47
CA LYS A 329 0.13 30.39 -2.87
C LYS A 329 0.57 29.28 -3.83
N LYS A 330 1.04 28.14 -3.32
CA LYS A 330 1.50 26.99 -4.12
C LYS A 330 0.46 25.90 -4.28
N LEU A 331 -0.71 26.06 -3.64
CA LEU A 331 -1.75 25.05 -3.63
C LEU A 331 -2.32 24.85 -5.03
N LYS A 332 -2.29 23.60 -5.51
CA LYS A 332 -2.82 23.16 -6.82
C LYS A 332 -4.04 22.26 -6.65
N THR A 333 -4.15 21.57 -5.52
CA THR A 333 -5.25 20.66 -5.23
C THR A 333 -5.71 20.88 -3.79
N LEU A 334 -6.99 21.22 -3.65
CA LEU A 334 -7.65 21.38 -2.36
C LEU A 334 -8.87 20.45 -2.32
N TYR A 335 -8.92 19.57 -1.33
CA TYR A 335 -10.10 18.79 -1.00
C TYR A 335 -10.55 19.16 0.41
N VAL A 336 -11.83 19.52 0.54
CA VAL A 336 -12.45 19.86 1.82
C VAL A 336 -13.74 19.08 1.95
N GLY A 337 -13.86 18.27 3.00
CA GLY A 337 -15.05 17.46 3.25
C GLY A 337 -15.44 17.48 4.73
N PHE A 338 -16.38 18.35 5.11
CA PHE A 338 -16.90 18.43 6.47
C PHE A 338 -18.39 18.06 6.46
N GLY A 339 -18.80 17.13 7.34
CA GLY A 339 -20.12 16.49 7.39
C GLY A 339 -21.34 17.37 7.71
N ARG A 340 -21.33 18.66 7.37
CA ARG A 340 -22.55 19.48 7.31
C ARG A 340 -22.87 19.77 5.86
N GLU A 341 -24.13 19.60 5.48
CA GLU A 341 -24.69 20.04 4.21
C GLU A 341 -24.26 21.48 3.88
N TYR A 342 -23.18 21.64 3.13
CA TYR A 342 -23.02 22.75 2.22
C TYR A 342 -23.71 22.37 0.91
N SER A 343 -25.02 22.12 0.99
CA SER A 343 -25.89 22.34 -0.16
C SER A 343 -25.83 23.83 -0.46
N ALA A 344 -25.09 24.17 -1.51
CA ALA A 344 -24.81 25.49 -2.08
C ALA A 344 -23.41 26.04 -1.77
N TYR A 345 -22.75 26.42 -2.86
CA TYR A 345 -21.42 27.06 -3.01
C TYR A 345 -20.25 26.07 -2.86
N GLY A 346 -19.51 25.68 -3.89
CA GLY A 346 -19.38 26.14 -5.26
C GLY A 346 -18.00 25.65 -5.72
N ALA A 347 -17.93 24.99 -6.87
CA ALA A 347 -16.66 24.64 -7.49
C ALA A 347 -15.86 25.93 -7.74
N PHE A 348 -14.70 26.05 -7.11
CA PHE A 348 -13.70 27.03 -7.53
C PHE A 348 -12.62 26.30 -8.31
N TYR A 349 -12.58 26.64 -9.61
CA TYR A 349 -11.54 26.29 -10.57
C TYR A 349 -10.20 26.94 -10.24
#